data_AF-A0A3C0AG69-F1
#
_entry.id   AF-A0A3C0AG69-F1
#
_cell.length_a   1.000
_cell.length_b   1.000
_cell.length_c   1.000
_cell.angle_alpha   90.00
_cell.angle_beta   90.00
_cell.angle_gamma   90.00
#
_symmetry.space_group_name_H-M   'P 1'
#
loop_
_entity.id
_entity.type
_entity.pdbx_description
1 polymer ?
#
loop_
_entity_poly.entity_id
_entity_poly.type
_entity_poly.pdbx_seq_one_letter_code
_entity_poly.pdbx_strand_id
1 'polypeptide(L)'
;MLDDEFAEKFTADSRSCCATASEDCASVKDDTGWRFCPSQDCDVVYFAEEEDTQFTESQLKVPVGVKESSGERPLCYCFGHSVGSIKEELGAKGRSDALEDIRAKMKDPGCHCETSNPSGSCCLGSVTKGIQIAQEEMRMNDLNVTPTSTAKSSTGRGEKIAKIGTVVSAIMASACCWLPLLLLAVGVSGAGIAATLETYRPLFMVVTFGFLGAAFYFTYRPTKAVAESGHDCCTTESEVADDCCATTGKRRFNMMTLNKVMLWGVTVLAVAFLFFPSYVGVLFGTSDAAAVTEDM
;
A
#
# COMPACT_ATOMS: atom_id res chain seq x y z
N MET A 1 12.62 26.65 13.45
CA MET A 1 11.20 26.50 13.04
C MET A 1 10.24 26.97 14.12
N LEU A 2 10.54 26.72 15.40
CA LEU A 2 9.82 27.36 16.50
C LEU A 2 10.01 28.88 16.45
N ASP A 3 9.03 29.61 16.98
CA ASP A 3 9.19 31.04 17.25
C ASP A 3 10.34 31.28 18.23
N ASP A 4 10.98 32.44 18.13
CA ASP A 4 12.19 32.74 18.90
C ASP A 4 11.94 32.66 20.41
N GLU A 5 10.74 33.04 20.87
CA GLU A 5 10.30 32.92 22.27
C GLU A 5 10.28 31.45 22.77
N PHE A 6 9.85 30.51 21.93
CA PHE A 6 9.76 29.09 22.30
C PHE A 6 11.06 28.33 22.05
N ALA A 7 11.89 28.83 21.13
CA ALA A 7 13.22 28.28 20.85
C ALA A 7 14.19 28.46 22.03
N GLU A 8 14.00 29.48 22.87
CA GLU A 8 14.79 29.65 24.11
C GLU A 8 14.57 28.52 25.11
N LYS A 9 13.43 27.83 25.09
CA LYS A 9 13.21 26.64 25.93
C LYS A 9 14.13 25.46 25.55
N PHE A 10 14.68 25.47 24.34
CA PHE A 10 15.67 24.50 23.86
C PHE A 10 17.12 24.87 24.17
N THR A 11 17.43 26.13 24.51
CA THR A 11 18.82 26.59 24.71
C THR A 11 19.43 26.13 26.03
N ALA A 12 18.63 25.56 26.93
CA ALA A 12 19.09 25.07 28.23
C ALA A 12 19.94 23.79 28.15
N ASP A 13 19.83 23.00 27.09
CA ASP A 13 20.54 21.72 26.95
C ASP A 13 21.57 21.74 25.82
N SER A 14 22.68 22.43 26.09
CA SER A 14 24.05 22.28 25.56
C SER A 14 24.35 22.08 24.05
N ARG A 15 23.41 22.14 23.10
CA ARG A 15 23.68 22.09 21.63
C ARG A 15 22.69 22.89 20.76
N SER A 16 22.15 24.01 21.24
CA SER A 16 21.23 24.82 20.42
C SER A 16 21.98 25.78 19.49
N CYS A 17 21.86 25.53 18.18
CA CYS A 17 22.39 26.35 17.09
C CYS A 17 21.58 27.63 16.80
N CYS A 18 20.62 27.98 17.66
CA CYS A 18 19.64 29.02 17.36
C CYS A 18 20.18 30.47 17.44
N ALA A 19 21.42 30.69 17.91
CA ALA A 19 21.90 32.05 18.22
C ALA A 19 23.25 32.48 17.64
N THR A 20 23.98 31.64 16.88
CA THR A 20 25.27 32.08 16.33
C THR A 20 25.42 31.69 14.86
N ALA A 21 25.77 32.66 14.03
CA ALA A 21 26.30 32.46 12.68
C ALA A 21 27.73 31.90 12.76
N SER A 22 27.93 30.79 13.48
CA SER A 22 29.19 30.06 13.49
C SER A 22 29.09 28.88 12.53
N GLU A 23 30.15 28.65 11.77
CA GLU A 23 30.22 27.72 10.64
C GLU A 23 30.19 26.22 11.06
N ASP A 24 29.96 25.91 12.33
CA ASP A 24 30.09 24.57 12.93
C ASP A 24 28.77 24.06 13.57
N CYS A 25 27.63 24.32 12.93
CA CYS A 25 26.36 23.71 13.32
C CYS A 25 26.15 22.36 12.64
N ALA A 26 26.59 21.29 13.28
CA ALA A 26 26.32 19.92 12.84
C ALA A 26 24.91 19.47 13.24
N SER A 27 24.22 18.75 12.36
CA SER A 27 22.96 18.08 12.70
C SER A 27 23.18 17.09 13.85
N VAL A 28 22.30 17.12 14.86
CA VAL A 28 22.33 16.14 15.94
C VAL A 28 21.97 14.78 15.36
N LYS A 29 22.93 13.85 15.37
CA LYS A 29 22.74 12.48 14.85
C LYS A 29 22.18 11.51 15.90
N ASP A 30 22.24 11.89 17.16
CA ASP A 30 21.71 11.12 18.28
C ASP A 30 20.18 11.27 18.37
N ASP A 31 19.50 10.25 18.93
CA ASP A 31 18.07 10.36 19.19
C ASP A 31 17.82 11.45 20.23
N THR A 32 17.14 12.52 19.80
CA THR A 32 16.84 13.67 20.65
C THR A 32 15.63 13.44 21.56
N GLY A 33 14.91 12.31 21.40
CA GLY A 33 13.65 12.05 22.08
C GLY A 33 12.47 12.88 21.56
N TRP A 34 12.68 13.74 20.56
CA TRP A 34 11.62 14.55 19.95
C TRP A 34 10.96 13.80 18.80
N ARG A 35 9.65 13.98 18.68
CA ARG A 35 8.83 13.35 17.64
C ARG A 35 7.90 14.38 17.00
N PHE A 36 7.64 14.18 15.71
CA PHE A 36 6.66 14.95 14.95
C PHE A 36 5.31 14.23 14.95
N CYS A 37 4.22 14.94 15.23
CA CYS A 37 2.86 14.41 15.17
C CYS A 37 2.25 14.65 13.78
N PRO A 38 2.01 13.62 12.95
CA PRO A 38 1.47 13.78 11.61
C PRO A 38 -0.08 13.81 11.56
N SER A 39 -0.76 13.68 12.70
CA SER A 39 -2.23 13.66 12.75
C SER A 39 -2.81 15.04 12.47
N GLN A 40 -3.74 15.16 11.52
CA GLN A 40 -4.34 16.44 11.15
C GLN A 40 -5.21 17.02 12.27
N ASP A 41 -5.99 16.17 12.95
CA ASP A 41 -6.91 16.60 14.02
C ASP A 41 -6.24 16.85 15.38
N CYS A 42 -4.91 17.06 15.38
CA CYS A 42 -4.12 17.24 16.59
C CYS A 42 -3.26 18.49 16.47
N ASP A 43 -3.51 19.48 17.33
CA ASP A 43 -2.82 20.78 17.30
C ASP A 43 -1.33 20.69 17.67
N VAL A 44 -0.91 19.59 18.30
CA VAL A 44 0.50 19.32 18.64
C VAL A 44 1.28 19.01 17.37
N VAL A 45 2.40 19.70 17.18
CA VAL A 45 3.35 19.48 16.08
C VAL A 45 4.55 18.67 16.55
N TYR A 46 5.18 19.07 17.65
CA TYR A 46 6.31 18.37 18.24
C TYR A 46 6.03 18.00 19.69
N PHE A 47 6.50 16.83 20.12
CA PHE A 47 6.43 16.38 21.51
C PHE A 47 7.70 15.60 21.87
N ALA A 48 8.08 15.67 23.15
CA ALA A 48 9.15 14.85 23.71
C ALA A 48 8.59 13.50 24.19
N GLU A 49 9.38 12.42 24.08
CA GLU A 49 8.97 11.09 24.55
C GLU A 49 9.06 10.92 26.07
N GLU A 50 10.06 11.56 26.69
CA GLU A 50 10.35 11.39 28.12
C GLU A 50 9.81 12.54 28.98
N GLU A 51 9.66 13.72 28.38
CA GLU A 51 9.16 14.92 29.05
C GLU A 51 7.75 15.27 28.59
N ASP A 52 6.96 15.92 29.44
CA ASP A 52 5.62 16.43 29.11
C ASP A 52 5.67 17.76 28.30
N THR A 53 6.74 17.95 27.52
CA THR A 53 6.94 19.16 26.70
C THR A 53 6.41 18.94 25.30
N GLN A 54 5.51 19.82 24.86
CA GLN A 54 4.91 19.81 23.53
C GLN A 54 4.89 21.22 22.92
N PHE A 55 4.92 21.27 21.59
CA PHE A 55 4.76 22.49 20.81
C PHE A 55 3.59 22.35 19.84
N THR A 56 2.70 23.33 19.83
CA THR A 56 1.53 23.40 18.95
C THR A 56 1.84 24.22 17.70
N GLU A 57 0.97 24.12 16.70
CA GLU A 57 1.12 24.84 15.43
C GLU A 57 1.27 26.36 15.61
N SER A 58 0.54 26.95 16.55
CA SER A 58 0.61 28.38 16.89
C SER A 58 1.96 28.87 17.43
N GLN A 59 2.89 27.96 17.73
CA GLN A 59 4.22 28.25 18.29
C GLN A 59 5.33 28.08 17.24
N LEU A 60 4.96 27.87 15.97
CA LEU A 60 5.86 27.73 14.85
C LEU A 60 5.78 28.96 13.95
N LYS A 61 6.95 29.34 13.41
CA LYS A 61 7.10 30.44 12.43
C LYS A 61 6.46 30.16 11.08
N VAL A 62 6.17 28.88 10.80
CA VAL A 62 5.65 28.42 9.51
C VAL A 62 4.40 27.57 9.73
N PRO A 63 3.35 27.72 8.90
CA PRO A 63 2.17 26.87 8.96
C PRO A 63 2.54 25.43 8.61
N VAL A 64 1.89 24.46 9.23
CA VAL A 64 2.23 23.05 9.06
C VAL A 64 1.17 22.39 8.18
N GLY A 65 1.46 22.22 6.89
CA GLY A 65 0.43 21.83 5.92
C GLY A 65 -0.33 20.52 6.18
N VAL A 66 0.16 19.61 7.03
CA VAL A 66 -0.59 18.41 7.45
C VAL A 66 -1.62 18.69 8.55
N LYS A 67 -1.53 19.82 9.24
CA LYS A 67 -2.46 20.32 10.27
C LYS A 67 -3.56 21.19 9.67
N GLU A 68 -3.24 21.82 8.55
CA GLU A 68 -4.14 22.70 7.84
C GLU A 68 -5.20 21.93 7.04
N SER A 69 -6.48 22.26 7.25
CA SER A 69 -7.61 21.68 6.51
C SER A 69 -8.08 22.52 5.33
N SER A 70 -7.68 23.80 5.28
CA SER A 70 -8.08 24.76 4.26
C SER A 70 -6.92 25.70 3.90
N GLY A 71 -7.13 26.58 2.92
CA GLY A 71 -6.09 27.52 2.46
C GLY A 71 -4.96 26.83 1.68
N GLU A 72 -3.76 27.38 1.83
CA GLU A 72 -2.62 27.06 0.97
C GLU A 72 -2.05 25.67 1.24
N ARG A 73 -1.99 25.24 2.51
CA ARG A 73 -1.47 23.94 2.96
C ARG A 73 -0.09 23.62 2.37
N PRO A 74 0.99 24.20 2.93
CA PRO A 74 2.35 24.03 2.39
C PRO A 74 2.84 22.58 2.46
N LEU A 75 3.45 22.10 1.38
CA LEU A 75 3.93 20.72 1.24
C LEU A 75 5.45 20.66 1.01
N CYS A 76 5.99 21.54 0.18
CA CYS A 76 7.42 21.69 -0.08
C CYS A 76 7.89 23.07 0.39
N TYR A 77 8.53 23.12 1.55
CA TYR A 77 9.00 24.36 2.16
C TYR A 77 10.23 24.95 1.45
N CYS A 78 11.04 24.13 0.77
CA CYS A 78 12.19 24.64 0.01
C CYS A 78 11.79 25.42 -1.25
N PHE A 79 10.74 24.97 -1.95
CA PHE A 79 10.39 25.48 -3.29
C PHE A 79 8.98 26.06 -3.39
N GLY A 80 8.25 26.12 -2.27
CA GLY A 80 6.95 26.80 -2.18
C GLY A 80 5.77 26.04 -2.77
N HIS A 81 5.85 24.71 -2.95
CA HIS A 81 4.69 23.93 -3.41
C HIS A 81 3.73 23.64 -2.28
N SER A 82 2.44 23.81 -2.54
CA SER A 82 1.36 23.69 -1.57
C SER A 82 0.15 23.01 -2.22
N VAL A 83 -0.89 22.66 -1.45
CA VAL A 83 -2.13 22.16 -2.07
C VAL A 83 -2.81 23.27 -2.89
N GLY A 84 -2.73 24.54 -2.43
CA GLY A 84 -3.23 25.71 -3.14
C GLY A 84 -2.60 25.89 -4.52
N SER A 85 -1.28 25.99 -4.59
CA SER A 85 -0.53 26.14 -5.83
C SER A 85 -0.78 24.98 -6.81
N ILE A 86 -0.90 23.76 -6.29
CA ILE A 86 -1.21 22.58 -7.10
C ILE A 86 -2.62 22.68 -7.69
N LYS A 87 -3.62 23.14 -6.94
CA LYS A 87 -4.97 23.36 -7.48
C LYS A 87 -4.96 24.41 -8.59
N GLU A 88 -4.19 25.48 -8.43
CA GLU A 88 -4.04 26.50 -9.47
C GLU A 88 -3.43 25.91 -10.75
N GLU A 89 -2.36 25.12 -10.63
CA GLU A 89 -1.77 24.41 -11.77
C GLU A 89 -2.77 23.48 -12.45
N LEU A 90 -3.50 22.68 -11.67
CA LEU A 90 -4.49 21.76 -12.20
C LEU A 90 -5.66 22.51 -12.88
N GLY A 91 -6.11 23.64 -12.33
CA GLY A 91 -7.14 24.49 -12.93
C GLY A 91 -6.68 25.16 -14.23
N ALA A 92 -5.42 25.59 -14.31
CA ALA A 92 -4.88 26.27 -15.47
C ALA A 92 -4.41 25.31 -16.60
N LYS A 93 -3.79 24.18 -16.24
CA LYS A 93 -3.10 23.28 -17.18
C LYS A 93 -3.74 21.89 -17.28
N GLY A 94 -4.63 21.52 -16.35
CA GLY A 94 -5.17 20.16 -16.24
C GLY A 94 -4.20 19.12 -15.67
N ARG A 95 -3.00 19.52 -15.27
CA ARG A 95 -1.95 18.67 -14.68
C ARG A 95 -1.06 19.50 -13.75
N SER A 96 -0.42 18.85 -12.78
CA SER A 96 0.56 19.51 -11.91
C SER A 96 1.99 19.13 -12.31
N ASP A 97 2.85 20.13 -12.34
CA ASP A 97 4.28 20.02 -12.64
C ASP A 97 5.13 19.91 -11.35
N ALA A 98 4.51 20.03 -10.17
CA ALA A 98 5.20 20.19 -8.88
C ALA A 98 6.27 19.12 -8.62
N LEU A 99 5.99 17.84 -8.87
CA LEU A 99 6.95 16.76 -8.64
C LEU A 99 8.14 16.79 -9.62
N GLU A 100 7.94 17.26 -10.84
CA GLU A 100 9.01 17.40 -11.83
C GLU A 100 9.88 18.61 -11.49
N ASP A 101 9.24 19.74 -11.16
CA ASP A 101 9.90 20.96 -10.71
C ASP A 101 10.76 20.74 -9.46
N ILE A 102 10.23 20.06 -8.44
CA ILE A 102 10.99 19.73 -7.21
C ILE A 102 12.20 18.88 -7.54
N ARG A 103 12.05 17.82 -8.34
CA ARG A 103 13.18 16.95 -8.70
C ARG A 103 14.25 17.67 -9.50
N ALA A 104 13.87 18.62 -10.34
CA ALA A 104 14.82 19.47 -11.05
C ALA A 104 15.58 20.37 -10.07
N LYS A 105 14.87 21.10 -9.20
CA LYS A 105 15.47 22.03 -8.22
C LYS A 105 16.28 21.33 -7.13
N MET A 106 15.98 20.07 -6.81
CA MET A 106 16.80 19.25 -5.90
C MET A 106 18.20 18.97 -6.47
N LYS A 107 18.39 18.98 -7.79
CA LYS A 107 19.72 18.81 -8.40
C LYS A 107 20.51 20.11 -8.39
N ASP A 108 19.83 21.22 -8.67
CA ASP A 108 20.38 22.57 -8.68
C ASP A 108 19.20 23.54 -8.52
N PRO A 109 19.14 24.37 -7.45
CA PRO A 109 20.19 24.72 -6.50
C PRO A 109 20.40 23.75 -5.32
N GLY A 110 19.64 22.67 -5.21
CA GLY A 110 19.64 21.77 -4.06
C GLY A 110 18.50 22.05 -3.06
N CYS A 111 18.33 21.17 -2.08
CA CYS A 111 17.27 21.29 -1.05
C CYS A 111 17.82 21.10 0.37
N HIS A 112 17.12 21.68 1.34
CA HIS A 112 17.45 21.60 2.77
C HIS A 112 16.20 21.19 3.57
N CYS A 113 15.57 20.08 3.16
CA CYS A 113 14.29 19.62 3.75
C CYS A 113 14.41 19.37 5.25
N GLU A 114 15.56 18.86 5.72
CA GLU A 114 15.82 18.56 7.13
C GLU A 114 15.65 19.78 8.05
N THR A 115 15.92 20.99 7.54
CA THR A 115 15.90 22.24 8.32
C THR A 115 14.77 23.20 7.93
N SER A 116 14.06 22.93 6.82
CA SER A 116 12.94 23.75 6.35
C SER A 116 11.58 23.07 6.45
N ASN A 117 11.51 21.73 6.38
CA ASN A 117 10.25 20.99 6.50
C ASN A 117 9.99 20.59 7.96
N PRO A 118 8.86 20.98 8.58
CA PRO A 118 8.52 20.60 9.95
C PRO A 118 8.57 19.08 10.24
N SER A 119 8.34 18.24 9.23
CA SER A 119 8.47 16.78 9.42
C SER A 119 9.92 16.27 9.41
N GLY A 120 10.91 17.15 9.21
CA GLY A 120 12.33 16.81 9.06
C GLY A 120 12.65 15.89 7.87
N SER A 121 11.70 15.68 6.95
CA SER A 121 11.77 14.64 5.92
C SER A 121 11.55 15.20 4.51
N CYS A 122 11.91 14.42 3.49
CA CYS A 122 11.74 14.81 2.10
C CYS A 122 10.27 15.04 1.74
N CYS A 123 9.98 16.18 1.10
CA CYS A 123 8.62 16.62 0.77
C CYS A 123 7.93 15.84 -0.36
N LEU A 124 8.66 15.05 -1.17
CA LEU A 124 8.10 14.38 -2.35
C LEU A 124 6.89 13.49 -2.03
N GLY A 125 6.89 12.82 -0.89
CA GLY A 125 5.75 12.02 -0.42
C GLY A 125 4.54 12.89 -0.11
N SER A 126 4.74 13.98 0.64
CA SER A 126 3.68 14.94 0.98
C SER A 126 3.09 15.62 -0.25
N VAL A 127 3.94 16.01 -1.21
CA VAL A 127 3.52 16.61 -2.49
C VAL A 127 2.73 15.61 -3.33
N THR A 128 3.18 14.36 -3.43
CA THR A 128 2.43 13.30 -4.15
C THR A 128 1.03 13.12 -3.57
N LYS A 129 0.91 13.10 -2.23
CA LYS A 129 -0.38 13.04 -1.54
C LYS A 129 -1.22 14.30 -1.78
N GLY A 130 -0.58 15.47 -1.73
CA GLY A 130 -1.22 16.76 -1.96
C GLY A 130 -1.82 16.90 -3.36
N ILE A 131 -1.19 16.34 -4.39
CA ILE A 131 -1.76 16.28 -5.75
C ILE A 131 -3.07 15.50 -5.76
N GLN A 132 -3.12 14.35 -5.09
CA GLN A 132 -4.36 13.54 -5.00
C GLN A 132 -5.46 14.29 -4.25
N ILE A 133 -5.10 14.95 -3.14
CA ILE A 133 -6.03 15.77 -2.35
C ILE A 133 -6.58 16.93 -3.20
N ALA A 134 -5.71 17.67 -3.91
CA ALA A 134 -6.10 18.75 -4.79
C ALA A 134 -7.07 18.28 -5.89
N GLN A 135 -6.77 17.15 -6.53
CA GLN A 135 -7.62 16.56 -7.57
C GLN A 135 -9.01 16.20 -7.04
N GLU A 136 -9.09 15.53 -5.89
CA GLU A 136 -10.38 15.13 -5.31
C GLU A 136 -11.20 16.35 -4.88
N GLU A 137 -10.58 17.35 -4.26
CA GLU A 137 -11.28 18.56 -3.84
C GLU A 137 -11.81 19.39 -5.03
N MET A 138 -11.06 19.49 -6.12
CA MET A 138 -11.55 20.15 -7.33
C MET A 138 -12.67 19.36 -7.99
N ARG A 139 -12.56 18.02 -8.04
CA ARG A 139 -13.61 17.15 -8.56
C ARG A 139 -14.92 17.29 -7.78
N MET A 140 -14.83 17.42 -6.47
CA MET A 140 -16.00 17.64 -5.61
C MET A 140 -16.60 19.05 -5.77
N ASN A 141 -15.77 20.06 -6.07
CA ASN A 141 -16.27 21.39 -6.42
C ASN A 141 -17.05 21.39 -7.74
N ASP A 142 -16.58 20.66 -8.77
CA ASP A 142 -17.30 20.51 -10.04
C ASP A 142 -18.67 19.82 -9.87
N LEU A 143 -18.79 18.91 -8.90
CA LEU A 143 -20.06 18.22 -8.59
C LEU A 143 -21.06 19.09 -7.82
N ASN A 144 -20.60 20.16 -7.17
CA ASN A 144 -21.44 21.06 -6.38
C ASN A 144 -21.88 22.32 -7.17
N VAL A 145 -21.33 22.53 -8.37
CA VAL A 145 -21.68 23.62 -9.29
C VAL A 145 -22.49 23.05 -10.46
N THR A 146 -23.80 22.87 -10.25
CA THR A 146 -24.83 22.50 -11.24
C THR A 146 -25.01 20.98 -11.52
N PRO A 147 -26.18 20.39 -11.20
CA PRO A 147 -26.54 19.06 -11.68
C PRO A 147 -27.13 19.19 -13.08
N THR A 148 -26.33 19.05 -14.14
CA THR A 148 -26.87 18.67 -15.46
C THR A 148 -25.87 17.83 -16.25
N SER A 149 -26.21 16.55 -16.31
CA SER A 149 -26.02 15.61 -17.41
C SER A 149 -24.63 15.05 -17.76
N THR A 150 -24.53 13.74 -17.52
CA THR A 150 -23.81 12.72 -18.32
C THR A 150 -22.29 12.78 -18.36
N ALA A 151 -21.65 12.34 -17.27
CA ALA A 151 -20.31 11.77 -17.33
C ALA A 151 -20.35 10.39 -18.00
N LYS A 152 -20.01 10.33 -19.29
CA LYS A 152 -19.62 9.10 -19.98
C LYS A 152 -18.27 8.67 -19.43
N SER A 153 -18.25 7.76 -18.46
CA SER A 153 -17.04 7.06 -18.02
C SER A 153 -16.46 6.30 -19.21
N SER A 154 -15.30 6.74 -19.70
CA SER A 154 -14.45 5.99 -20.61
C SER A 154 -13.78 4.86 -19.83
N THR A 155 -14.57 3.82 -19.53
CA THR A 155 -14.10 2.63 -18.83
C THR A 155 -13.10 1.88 -19.70
N GLY A 156 -11.81 2.01 -19.37
CA GLY A 156 -10.74 1.21 -19.93
C GLY A 156 -11.02 -0.28 -19.79
N ARG A 157 -10.58 -1.08 -20.76
CA ARG A 157 -10.77 -2.54 -20.81
C ARG A 157 -10.35 -3.24 -19.51
N GLY A 158 -9.37 -2.69 -18.79
CA GLY A 158 -8.92 -3.17 -17.47
C GLY A 158 -9.96 -3.06 -16.35
N GLU A 159 -10.73 -1.97 -16.27
CA GLU A 159 -11.77 -1.81 -15.24
C GLU A 159 -12.95 -2.76 -15.50
N LYS A 160 -13.28 -3.03 -16.77
CA LYS A 160 -14.29 -4.04 -17.12
C LYS A 160 -13.87 -5.44 -16.70
N ILE A 161 -12.59 -5.79 -16.90
CA ILE A 161 -12.03 -7.08 -16.48
C ILE A 161 -12.00 -7.20 -14.95
N ALA A 162 -11.64 -6.12 -14.24
CA ALA A 162 -11.64 -6.10 -12.78
C ALA A 162 -13.05 -6.20 -12.19
N LYS A 163 -14.04 -5.49 -12.75
CA LYS A 163 -15.46 -5.56 -12.33
C LYS A 163 -16.07 -6.94 -12.59
N ILE A 164 -15.72 -7.59 -13.69
CA ILE A 164 -16.20 -8.95 -13.97
C ILE A 164 -15.54 -9.95 -13.02
N GLY A 165 -14.25 -9.79 -12.72
CA GLY A 165 -13.50 -10.67 -11.82
C GLY A 165 -14.07 -10.70 -10.39
N THR A 166 -14.44 -9.55 -9.84
CA THR A 166 -15.01 -9.47 -8.49
C THR A 166 -16.40 -10.08 -8.40
N VAL A 167 -17.24 -9.89 -9.42
CA VAL A 167 -18.58 -10.48 -9.48
C VAL A 167 -18.51 -12.01 -9.59
N VAL A 168 -17.64 -12.53 -10.46
CA VAL A 168 -17.47 -13.99 -10.63
C VAL A 168 -16.90 -14.63 -9.36
N SER A 169 -15.96 -13.96 -8.67
CA SER A 169 -15.41 -14.44 -7.40
C SER A 169 -16.48 -14.52 -6.29
N ALA A 170 -17.36 -13.53 -6.19
CA ALA A 170 -18.42 -13.52 -5.19
C ALA A 170 -19.47 -14.62 -5.45
N ILE A 171 -19.81 -14.86 -6.71
CA ILE A 171 -20.76 -15.91 -7.11
C ILE A 171 -20.17 -17.30 -6.82
N MET A 172 -18.90 -17.54 -7.16
CA MET A 172 -18.23 -18.82 -6.88
C MET A 172 -18.10 -19.11 -5.38
N ALA A 173 -17.78 -18.09 -4.57
CA ALA A 173 -17.73 -18.21 -3.11
C ALA A 173 -19.11 -18.49 -2.50
N SER A 174 -20.17 -17.93 -3.09
CA SER A 174 -21.55 -18.19 -2.65
C SER A 174 -21.99 -19.61 -3.04
N ALA A 175 -21.64 -20.04 -4.25
CA ALA A 175 -22.02 -21.35 -4.79
C ALA A 175 -21.35 -22.52 -4.04
N CYS A 176 -20.10 -22.38 -3.57
CA CYS A 176 -19.42 -23.45 -2.83
C CYS A 176 -20.03 -23.73 -1.44
N CYS A 177 -20.83 -22.80 -0.89
CA CYS A 177 -21.48 -22.98 0.41
C CYS A 177 -22.95 -23.41 0.30
N TRP A 178 -23.66 -22.95 -0.74
CA TRP A 178 -25.08 -23.28 -0.93
C TRP A 178 -25.30 -24.60 -1.67
N LEU A 179 -24.40 -24.96 -2.58
CA LEU A 179 -24.53 -26.17 -3.39
C LEU A 179 -24.51 -27.47 -2.54
N PRO A 180 -23.64 -27.62 -1.51
CA PRO A 180 -23.70 -28.77 -0.63
C PRO A 180 -25.01 -28.86 0.16
N LEU A 181 -25.53 -27.72 0.64
CA LEU A 181 -26.78 -27.65 1.41
C LEU A 181 -28.00 -27.99 0.53
N LEU A 182 -28.03 -27.51 -0.72
CA LEU A 182 -29.08 -27.81 -1.70
C LEU A 182 -29.08 -29.28 -2.11
N LEU A 183 -27.91 -29.89 -2.32
CA LEU A 183 -27.81 -31.32 -2.63
C LEU A 183 -28.32 -32.21 -1.48
N LEU A 184 -28.05 -31.82 -0.23
CA LEU A 184 -28.62 -32.47 0.95
C LEU A 184 -30.14 -32.31 1.02
N ALA A 185 -30.67 -31.12 0.70
CA ALA A 185 -32.11 -30.86 0.71
C ALA A 185 -32.88 -31.62 -0.39
N VAL A 186 -32.28 -31.84 -1.56
CA VAL A 186 -32.85 -32.64 -2.65
C VAL A 186 -32.77 -34.16 -2.36
N GLY A 187 -32.18 -34.55 -1.22
CA GLY A 187 -32.20 -35.94 -0.75
C GLY A 187 -31.37 -36.89 -1.60
N VAL A 188 -30.47 -36.36 -2.44
CA VAL A 188 -29.53 -37.19 -3.20
C VAL A 188 -28.40 -37.59 -2.25
N SER A 189 -28.56 -38.73 -1.58
CA SER A 189 -27.48 -39.29 -0.78
C SER A 189 -26.30 -39.59 -1.72
N GLY A 190 -25.08 -39.19 -1.33
CA GLY A 190 -23.91 -39.15 -2.20
C GLY A 190 -23.51 -40.48 -2.85
N ALA A 191 -24.14 -41.60 -2.48
CA ALA A 191 -23.90 -42.91 -3.07
C ALA A 191 -24.23 -43.00 -4.57
N GLY A 192 -25.25 -42.27 -5.06
CA GLY A 192 -25.61 -42.25 -6.49
C GLY A 192 -24.72 -41.33 -7.35
N ILE A 193 -24.18 -40.27 -6.77
CA ILE A 193 -23.33 -39.29 -7.47
C ILE A 193 -21.85 -39.70 -7.40
N ALA A 194 -21.44 -40.50 -6.40
CA ALA A 194 -20.07 -40.98 -6.26
C ALA A 194 -19.56 -41.75 -7.50
N ALA A 195 -20.40 -42.62 -8.09
CA ALA A 195 -20.03 -43.42 -9.27
C ALA A 195 -19.81 -42.57 -10.54
N THR A 196 -20.53 -41.45 -10.69
CA THR A 196 -20.33 -40.54 -11.84
C THR A 196 -19.20 -39.54 -11.58
N LEU A 197 -18.98 -39.15 -10.33
CA LEU A 197 -17.85 -38.32 -9.92
C LEU A 197 -16.51 -39.04 -9.98
N GLU A 198 -16.47 -40.36 -9.84
CA GLU A 198 -15.25 -41.15 -10.12
C GLU A 198 -14.77 -40.97 -11.56
N THR A 199 -15.70 -40.88 -12.52
CA THR A 199 -15.39 -40.65 -13.93
C THR A 199 -14.92 -39.20 -14.21
N TYR A 200 -15.45 -38.21 -13.49
CA TYR A 200 -15.07 -36.79 -13.63
C TYR A 200 -13.90 -36.35 -12.74
N ARG A 201 -13.47 -37.18 -11.79
CA ARG A 201 -12.34 -36.93 -10.89
C ARG A 201 -11.05 -36.46 -11.60
N PRO A 202 -10.59 -37.10 -12.70
CA PRO A 202 -9.40 -36.63 -13.40
C PRO A 202 -9.60 -35.25 -14.04
N LEU A 203 -10.81 -34.94 -14.51
CA LEU A 203 -11.13 -33.65 -15.13
C LEU A 203 -11.08 -32.51 -14.10
N PHE A 204 -11.64 -32.72 -12.90
CA PHE A 204 -11.53 -31.75 -11.80
C PHE A 204 -10.09 -31.57 -11.32
N MET A 205 -9.27 -32.63 -11.30
CA MET A 205 -7.83 -32.50 -11.03
C MET A 205 -7.13 -31.61 -12.08
N VAL A 206 -7.36 -31.85 -13.38
CA VAL A 206 -6.72 -31.05 -14.43
C VAL A 206 -7.13 -29.57 -14.34
N VAL A 207 -8.41 -29.28 -14.06
CA VAL A 207 -8.89 -27.89 -13.91
C VAL A 207 -8.25 -27.22 -12.68
N THR A 208 -8.17 -27.90 -11.53
CA THR A 208 -7.57 -27.33 -10.32
C THR A 208 -6.06 -27.11 -10.46
N PHE A 209 -5.34 -28.06 -11.08
CA PHE A 209 -3.93 -27.86 -11.43
C PHE A 209 -3.73 -26.72 -12.43
N GLY A 210 -4.66 -26.53 -13.39
CA GLY A 210 -4.63 -25.39 -14.30
C GLY A 210 -4.78 -24.04 -13.59
N PHE A 211 -5.73 -23.93 -12.65
CA PHE A 211 -5.91 -22.71 -11.85
C PHE A 211 -4.74 -22.43 -10.90
N LEU A 212 -4.20 -23.45 -10.24
CA LEU A 212 -3.01 -23.31 -9.39
C LEU A 212 -1.78 -22.96 -10.22
N GLY A 213 -1.61 -23.58 -11.38
CA GLY A 213 -0.54 -23.25 -12.34
C GLY A 213 -0.65 -21.82 -12.84
N ALA A 214 -1.86 -21.34 -13.15
CA ALA A 214 -2.10 -19.95 -13.52
C ALA A 214 -1.83 -18.99 -12.36
N ALA A 215 -2.26 -19.31 -11.14
CA ALA A 215 -2.00 -18.48 -9.95
C ALA A 215 -0.50 -18.42 -9.62
N PHE A 216 0.21 -19.55 -9.73
CA PHE A 216 1.66 -19.61 -9.56
C PHE A 216 2.36 -18.83 -10.67
N TYR A 217 1.91 -18.99 -11.92
CA TYR A 217 2.40 -18.21 -13.05
C TYR A 217 2.20 -16.72 -12.83
N PHE A 218 1.03 -16.25 -12.41
CA PHE A 218 0.80 -14.82 -12.15
C PHE A 218 1.54 -14.29 -10.92
N THR A 219 1.79 -15.11 -9.90
CA THR A 219 2.52 -14.72 -8.68
C THR A 219 4.04 -14.71 -8.87
N TYR A 220 4.57 -15.62 -9.70
CA TYR A 220 6.01 -15.74 -9.99
C TYR A 220 6.43 -15.08 -11.29
N ARG A 221 5.49 -14.72 -12.17
CA ARG A 221 5.80 -13.81 -13.26
C ARG A 221 6.11 -12.47 -12.60
N PRO A 222 7.34 -11.95 -12.72
CA PRO A 222 7.57 -10.56 -12.39
C PRO A 222 6.59 -9.80 -13.26
N THR A 223 5.71 -9.01 -12.64
CA THR A 223 4.96 -7.99 -13.37
C THR A 223 5.99 -7.23 -14.17
N LYS A 224 6.04 -7.49 -15.48
CA LYS A 224 6.61 -6.52 -16.40
C LYS A 224 5.74 -5.29 -16.15
N ALA A 225 6.28 -4.35 -15.38
CA ALA A 225 5.87 -2.97 -15.47
C ALA A 225 5.74 -2.72 -16.97
N VAL A 226 4.53 -2.39 -17.39
CA VAL A 226 4.25 -2.03 -18.78
C VAL A 226 5.10 -0.80 -19.04
N ALA A 227 6.22 -1.02 -19.71
CA ALA A 227 6.93 0.04 -20.39
C ALA A 227 6.20 0.29 -21.72
N GLU A 228 5.37 1.33 -21.73
CA GLU A 228 5.29 2.35 -22.77
C GLU A 228 5.19 3.67 -21.98
N SER A 229 6.18 4.58 -21.92
CA SER A 229 7.32 4.83 -22.82
C SER A 229 8.46 5.63 -22.12
N GLY A 230 9.71 5.25 -22.43
CA GLY A 230 10.97 6.03 -22.40
C GLY A 230 11.60 6.35 -21.03
N HIS A 231 12.88 6.11 -20.72
CA HIS A 231 14.03 5.57 -21.44
C HIS A 231 15.00 5.00 -20.39
N ASP A 232 15.60 3.85 -20.71
CA ASP A 232 16.69 3.21 -19.98
C ASP A 232 17.99 4.02 -20.12
N CYS A 233 18.79 4.08 -19.04
CA CYS A 233 20.24 4.08 -19.11
C CYS A 233 20.87 3.70 -17.75
N CYS A 234 21.35 2.45 -17.73
CA CYS A 234 22.61 1.98 -17.16
C CYS A 234 22.64 1.49 -15.70
N THR A 235 22.74 0.16 -15.57
CA THR A 235 23.62 -0.49 -14.60
C THR A 235 25.02 -0.68 -15.20
N THR A 236 26.06 -0.24 -14.49
CA THR A 236 27.40 -0.86 -14.51
C THR A 236 27.98 -0.75 -13.11
N GLU A 237 28.40 -1.88 -12.55
CA GLU A 237 29.18 -1.96 -11.31
C GLU A 237 30.51 -1.22 -11.48
N SER A 238 30.80 -0.26 -10.57
CA SER A 238 32.12 -0.01 -9.97
C SER A 238 32.03 1.09 -8.92
N GLU A 239 32.28 0.67 -7.68
CA GLU A 239 32.98 1.34 -6.57
C GLU A 239 32.74 2.84 -6.25
N VAL A 240 32.20 3.03 -5.03
CA VAL A 240 32.33 4.18 -4.12
C VAL A 240 31.74 5.52 -4.61
N ALA A 241 30.46 5.71 -4.30
CA ALA A 241 29.92 7.01 -3.88
C ALA A 241 28.73 6.73 -2.95
N ASP A 242 28.78 7.25 -1.73
CA ASP A 242 27.72 7.17 -0.73
C ASP A 242 26.41 7.75 -1.28
N ASP A 243 25.46 6.88 -1.63
CA ASP A 243 24.11 7.24 -2.02
C ASP A 243 23.22 7.31 -0.77
N CYS A 244 22.71 8.50 -0.47
CA CYS A 244 21.91 8.86 0.71
C CYS A 244 20.48 8.26 0.73
N CYS A 245 20.27 7.06 0.21
CA CYS A 245 18.96 6.38 0.23
C CYS A 245 19.03 4.92 0.68
N ALA A 246 19.85 4.63 1.69
CA ALA A 246 19.66 3.43 2.49
C ALA A 246 18.58 3.69 3.55
N THR A 247 17.32 3.45 3.21
CA THR A 247 16.25 3.41 4.22
C THR A 247 16.50 2.21 5.14
N THR A 248 16.99 2.42 6.35
CA THR A 248 16.87 1.43 7.45
C THR A 248 15.42 1.42 7.94
N GLY A 249 14.52 0.96 7.08
CA GLY A 249 13.14 0.67 7.42
C GLY A 249 13.08 -0.68 8.11
N LYS A 250 12.93 -0.67 9.44
CA LYS A 250 12.57 -1.84 10.25
C LYS A 250 11.34 -2.51 9.61
N ARG A 251 11.56 -3.72 9.04
CA ARG A 251 10.62 -4.65 8.38
C ARG A 251 9.16 -4.17 8.28
N ARG A 252 8.80 -3.58 7.14
CA ARG A 252 7.45 -3.80 6.58
C ARG A 252 7.39 -5.28 6.20
N PHE A 253 6.54 -6.05 6.87
CA PHE A 253 6.28 -7.44 6.49
C PHE A 253 6.04 -7.49 4.98
N ASN A 254 6.87 -8.27 4.28
CA ASN A 254 6.89 -8.33 2.84
C ASN A 254 5.57 -8.97 2.35
N MET A 255 4.62 -8.12 1.91
CA MET A 255 3.31 -8.52 1.36
C MET A 255 3.46 -9.58 0.27
N MET A 256 4.58 -9.57 -0.47
CA MET A 256 4.88 -10.56 -1.50
C MET A 256 5.23 -11.94 -0.90
N THR A 257 5.86 -11.99 0.27
CA THR A 257 6.16 -13.23 0.98
C THR A 257 4.91 -13.84 1.59
N LEU A 258 3.96 -13.03 2.07
CA LEU A 258 2.67 -13.53 2.58
C LEU A 258 1.78 -14.13 1.48
N ASN A 259 1.70 -13.50 0.31
CA ASN A 259 0.99 -14.09 -0.84
C ASN A 259 1.63 -15.42 -1.29
N LYS A 260 2.98 -15.49 -1.30
CA LYS A 260 3.71 -16.72 -1.59
C LYS A 260 3.42 -17.82 -0.55
N VAL A 261 3.46 -17.49 0.75
CA VAL A 261 3.19 -18.45 1.83
C VAL A 261 1.73 -18.94 1.79
N MET A 262 0.77 -18.05 1.52
CA MET A 262 -0.63 -18.42 1.35
C MET A 262 -0.81 -19.38 0.16
N LEU A 263 -0.19 -19.10 -0.98
CA LEU A 263 -0.28 -19.94 -2.18
C LEU A 263 0.31 -21.35 -1.94
N TRP A 264 1.47 -21.42 -1.27
CA TRP A 264 2.06 -22.70 -0.86
C TRP A 264 1.17 -23.44 0.14
N GLY A 265 0.55 -22.74 1.10
CA GLY A 265 -0.41 -23.31 2.05
C GLY A 265 -1.63 -23.94 1.37
N VAL A 266 -2.23 -23.23 0.40
CA VAL A 266 -3.37 -23.76 -0.38
C VAL A 266 -2.96 -24.95 -1.23
N THR A 267 -1.76 -24.92 -1.81
CA THR A 267 -1.23 -26.03 -2.63
C THR A 267 -0.99 -27.28 -1.79
N VAL A 268 -0.38 -27.15 -0.61
CA VAL A 268 -0.16 -28.26 0.33
C VAL A 268 -1.49 -28.84 0.81
N LEU A 269 -2.47 -27.99 1.15
CA LEU A 269 -3.80 -28.42 1.55
C LEU A 269 -4.52 -29.17 0.42
N ALA A 270 -4.46 -28.66 -0.81
CA ALA A 270 -5.05 -29.30 -1.97
C ALA A 270 -4.41 -30.68 -2.23
N VAL A 271 -3.08 -30.79 -2.19
CA VAL A 271 -2.36 -32.07 -2.31
C VAL A 271 -2.78 -33.02 -1.19
N ALA A 272 -2.84 -32.57 0.06
CA ALA A 272 -3.30 -33.39 1.18
C ALA A 272 -4.71 -33.94 0.97
N PHE A 273 -5.65 -33.14 0.45
CA PHE A 273 -7.01 -33.58 0.10
C PHE A 273 -7.05 -34.54 -1.09
N LEU A 274 -6.16 -34.40 -2.08
CA LEU A 274 -6.06 -35.33 -3.22
C LEU A 274 -5.49 -36.69 -2.81
N PHE A 275 -4.62 -36.72 -1.80
CA PHE A 275 -4.06 -37.94 -1.22
C PHE A 275 -4.90 -38.51 -0.07
N PHE A 276 -5.85 -37.74 0.48
CA PHE A 276 -6.78 -38.24 1.50
C PHE A 276 -7.47 -39.57 1.11
N PRO A 277 -7.99 -39.77 -0.13
CA PRO A 277 -8.65 -41.02 -0.55
C PRO A 277 -7.74 -42.25 -0.49
N SER A 278 -6.46 -42.10 -0.83
CA SER A 278 -5.48 -43.19 -0.75
C SER A 278 -5.03 -43.47 0.69
N TYR A 279 -5.12 -42.49 1.59
CA TYR A 279 -4.86 -42.69 3.02
C TYR A 279 -6.04 -43.30 3.77
N VAL A 280 -7.28 -42.84 3.57
CA VAL A 280 -8.46 -43.49 4.19
C VAL A 280 -8.67 -44.91 3.66
N GLY A 281 -8.33 -45.19 2.40
CA GLY A 281 -8.35 -46.55 1.86
C GLY A 281 -7.36 -47.49 2.56
N VAL A 282 -6.21 -46.99 3.03
CA VAL A 282 -5.23 -47.79 3.80
C VAL A 282 -5.59 -47.85 5.28
N LEU A 283 -6.21 -46.81 5.84
CA LEU A 283 -6.57 -46.73 7.26
C LEU A 283 -7.88 -47.46 7.60
N PHE A 284 -8.83 -47.55 6.65
CA PHE A 284 -10.04 -48.36 6.76
C PHE A 284 -9.95 -49.71 5.99
N GLY A 285 -8.99 -49.88 5.09
CA GLY A 285 -8.80 -51.12 4.30
C GLY A 285 -8.20 -52.31 5.03
N THR A 286 -8.17 -52.30 6.37
CA THR A 286 -7.78 -53.47 7.19
C THR A 286 -8.95 -53.97 8.06
N SER A 287 -10.20 -53.82 7.62
CA SER A 287 -11.35 -54.41 8.34
C SER A 287 -12.37 -55.16 7.47
N ASP A 288 -12.32 -55.06 6.14
CA ASP A 288 -13.27 -55.78 5.25
C ASP A 288 -12.64 -56.99 4.54
N ALA A 289 -11.92 -57.82 5.29
CA ALA A 289 -11.46 -59.13 4.82
C ALA A 289 -11.96 -60.31 5.67
N ALA A 290 -12.91 -60.10 6.60
CA ALA A 290 -13.31 -61.12 7.56
C ALA A 290 -14.84 -61.31 7.77
N ALA A 291 -15.71 -60.83 6.86
CA ALA A 291 -17.15 -61.00 7.07
C ALA A 291 -17.97 -61.21 5.79
N VAL A 292 -17.56 -62.11 4.89
CA VAL A 292 -18.51 -62.80 3.98
C VAL A 292 -18.02 -64.22 3.72
N THR A 293 -18.34 -65.15 4.63
CA THR A 293 -18.54 -66.58 4.34
C THR A 293 -19.48 -67.18 5.39
N GLU A 294 -20.59 -67.76 4.93
CA GLU A 294 -21.53 -68.69 5.63
C GLU A 294 -22.41 -68.02 6.72
N ASP A 295 -23.73 -68.20 6.84
CA ASP A 295 -24.69 -69.20 6.36
C ASP A 295 -26.12 -68.63 6.61
N MET A 296 -27.10 -69.05 5.79
CA MET A 296 -28.58 -68.88 5.88
C MET A 296 -29.24 -67.51 5.64
#